data_AF-A0A7X7I2A5-F1
#
_entry.id   AF-A0A7X7I2A5-F1
#
_cell.length_a   1.000
_cell.length_b   1.000
_cell.length_c   1.000
_cell.angle_alpha   90.00
_cell.angle_beta   90.00
_cell.angle_gamma   90.00
#
_symmetry.space_group_name_H-M   'P 1'
#
loop_
_entity.id
_entity.type
_entity.pdbx_description
1 polymer ?
#
loop_
_entity_poly.entity_id
_entity_poly.type
_entity_poly.pdbx_seq_one_letter_code
_entity_poly.pdbx_strand_id
1 'polypeptide(L)'
;MEDLKTSVKTFSNDYLLEQFIDCQEEYTPDALRLLKCEIDNRKISQEEIDAYLKRKDVGVDESKSLDIGDFVQFDHSFSRTDILLAISVLRDSKVVFYVDNPTSSETIPLESEAIKRHTIHVQKDYVAKAHELLDEHFVKQDGIYSFRYAGAFDRLKSFSFYDLHLTELEAAESIECDFEPDERKIIIAYGKRLLDEVDTVEEKQDRVVFYYDSIEPLLEYISDESNTAFCRSDLLTIMEILQIYCTESDFPQSMNDAVATLLSFFLDS
;
A
#
# COMPACT_ATOMS: atom_id res chain seq x y z
N MET A 1 12.53 23.39 23.91
CA MET A 1 11.86 24.72 23.83
C MET A 1 12.70 25.75 23.08
N GLU A 2 14.02 25.82 23.29
CA GLU A 2 14.92 26.63 22.43
C GLU A 2 14.96 26.12 20.97
N ASP A 3 14.90 24.81 20.76
CA ASP A 3 14.87 24.22 19.41
C ASP A 3 13.59 24.57 18.63
N LEU A 4 12.44 24.64 19.33
CA LEU A 4 11.16 25.05 18.74
C LEU A 4 11.19 26.54 18.36
N LYS A 5 11.76 27.40 19.22
CA LYS A 5 11.95 28.84 18.91
C LYS A 5 12.84 29.07 17.69
N THR A 6 13.80 28.19 17.46
CA THR A 6 14.74 28.31 16.34
C THR A 6 14.11 27.77 15.06
N SER A 7 13.39 26.65 15.14
CA SER A 7 12.67 26.04 14.02
C SER A 7 11.51 26.88 13.51
N VAL A 8 10.73 27.51 14.39
CA VAL A 8 9.59 28.37 13.98
C VAL A 8 10.04 29.54 13.10
N LYS A 9 11.28 30.02 13.26
CA LYS A 9 11.85 31.09 12.42
C LYS A 9 12.19 30.65 11.00
N THR A 10 12.38 29.36 10.75
CA THR A 10 12.69 28.84 9.41
C THR A 10 11.45 28.46 8.61
N PHE A 11 10.27 28.46 9.23
CA PHE A 11 9.01 28.12 8.55
C PHE A 11 8.68 29.14 7.46
N SER A 12 8.09 28.68 6.35
CA SER A 12 7.45 29.57 5.39
C SER A 12 6.18 30.17 5.99
N ASN A 13 5.67 31.28 5.44
CA ASN A 13 4.45 31.90 5.96
C ASN A 13 3.23 30.96 5.83
N ASP A 14 3.12 30.22 4.73
CA ASP A 14 2.04 29.26 4.51
C ASP A 14 2.10 28.11 5.53
N TYR A 15 3.29 27.55 5.77
CA TYR A 15 3.48 26.47 6.75
C TYR A 15 3.28 26.97 8.19
N LEU A 16 3.67 28.22 8.49
CA LEU A 16 3.43 28.82 9.80
C LEU A 16 1.93 29.00 10.08
N LEU A 17 1.15 29.39 9.06
CA LEU A 17 -0.31 29.52 9.17
C LEU A 17 -0.99 28.17 9.29
N GLU A 18 -0.55 27.15 8.56
CA GLU A 18 -1.02 25.76 8.69
C GLU A 18 -0.83 25.23 10.11
N GLN A 19 0.40 25.34 10.65
CA GLN A 19 0.71 24.87 12.00
C GLN A 19 -0.04 25.65 13.08
N PHE A 20 -0.37 26.92 12.84
CA PHE A 20 -1.09 27.75 13.82
C PHE A 20 -2.62 27.60 13.75
N ILE A 21 -3.20 27.42 12.57
CA ILE A 21 -4.65 27.40 12.35
C ILE A 21 -5.19 25.96 12.34
N ASP A 22 -4.51 25.06 11.64
CA ASP A 22 -5.03 23.71 11.36
C ASP A 22 -4.61 22.69 12.43
N CYS A 23 -3.39 22.82 12.97
CA CYS A 23 -2.85 21.91 13.99
C CYS A 23 -3.01 22.44 15.43
N GLN A 24 -3.86 23.44 15.65
CA GLN A 24 -3.93 24.15 16.95
C GLN A 24 -4.31 23.23 18.13
N GLU A 25 -5.10 22.19 17.89
CA GLU A 25 -5.58 21.25 18.90
C GLU A 25 -4.49 20.26 19.34
N GLU A 26 -3.44 20.10 18.54
CA GLU A 26 -2.33 19.17 18.78
C GLU A 26 -1.20 19.83 19.59
N TYR A 27 -1.25 21.16 19.75
CA TYR A 27 -0.17 21.93 20.36
C TYR A 27 -0.43 22.34 21.81
N THR A 28 0.66 22.38 22.58
CA THR A 28 0.62 22.95 23.93
C THR A 28 0.41 24.47 23.87
N PRO A 29 -0.19 25.10 24.91
CA PRO A 29 -0.40 26.55 24.94
C PRO A 29 0.88 27.38 24.76
N ASP A 30 2.03 26.87 25.23
CA ASP A 30 3.32 27.51 25.05
C ASP A 30 3.81 27.47 23.60
N ALA A 31 3.55 26.38 22.86
CA ALA A 31 3.88 26.25 21.44
C ALA A 31 3.01 27.17 20.58
N LEU A 32 1.70 27.23 20.85
CA LEU A 32 0.78 28.15 20.17
C LEU A 32 1.17 29.62 20.38
N ARG A 33 1.62 29.98 21.59
CA ARG A 33 2.13 31.33 21.86
C ARG A 33 3.37 31.65 21.02
N LEU A 34 4.27 30.69 20.82
CA LEU A 34 5.47 30.91 20.00
C LEU A 34 5.12 31.08 18.51
N LEU A 35 4.20 30.29 17.98
CA LEU A 35 3.70 30.43 16.60
C LEU A 35 3.01 31.78 16.40
N LYS A 36 2.12 32.17 17.34
CA LYS A 36 1.44 33.47 17.30
C LYS A 36 2.43 34.65 17.35
N CYS A 37 3.41 34.60 18.26
CA CYS A 37 4.45 35.62 18.33
C CYS A 37 5.23 35.74 17.02
N GLU A 38 5.47 34.64 16.31
CA GLU A 38 6.16 34.69 15.02
C GLU A 38 5.27 35.26 13.91
N ILE A 39 3.98 34.92 13.87
CA ILE A 39 3.00 35.53 12.95
C ILE A 39 2.95 37.06 13.15
N ASP A 40 2.89 37.50 14.41
CA ASP A 40 2.89 38.91 14.78
C ASP A 40 4.21 39.60 14.42
N ASN A 41 5.37 38.94 14.66
CA ASN A 41 6.69 39.46 14.31
C ASN A 41 6.85 39.65 12.80
N ARG A 42 6.32 38.72 12.00
CA ARG A 42 6.36 38.76 10.53
C ARG A 42 5.31 39.70 9.93
N LYS A 43 4.40 40.24 10.76
CA LYS A 43 3.31 41.12 10.34
C LYS A 43 2.48 40.51 9.22
N ILE A 44 2.21 39.21 9.30
CA ILE A 44 1.33 38.53 8.35
C ILE A 44 -0.04 39.22 8.46
N SER A 45 -0.47 39.79 7.35
CA SER A 45 -1.67 40.62 7.30
C SER A 45 -2.93 39.76 7.42
N GLN A 46 -4.03 40.36 7.90
CA GLN A 46 -5.33 39.68 7.90
C GLN A 46 -5.75 39.26 6.48
N GLU A 47 -5.35 40.03 5.46
CA GLU A 47 -5.59 39.68 4.06
C GLU A 47 -4.85 38.42 3.62
N GLU A 48 -3.63 38.16 4.13
CA GLU A 48 -2.88 36.93 3.87
C GLU A 48 -3.49 35.73 4.62
N ILE A 49 -3.98 35.95 5.84
CA ILE A 49 -4.71 34.92 6.61
C ILE A 49 -6.03 34.58 5.88
N ASP A 50 -6.77 35.58 5.43
CA ASP A 50 -8.01 35.40 4.69
C ASP A 50 -7.75 34.78 3.29
N ALA A 51 -6.60 35.08 2.67
CA ALA A 51 -6.18 34.43 1.43
C ALA A 51 -5.79 32.97 1.66
N TYR A 52 -5.13 32.64 2.77
CA TYR A 52 -4.85 31.26 3.19
C TYR A 52 -6.17 30.48 3.42
N LEU A 53 -7.12 31.07 4.16
CA LEU A 53 -8.45 30.50 4.38
C LEU A 53 -9.25 30.37 3.07
N LYS A 54 -9.19 31.35 2.17
CA LYS A 54 -9.84 31.27 0.84
C LYS A 54 -9.21 30.23 -0.08
N ARG A 55 -7.89 30.02 -0.05
CA ARG A 55 -7.22 28.92 -0.78
C ARG A 55 -7.64 27.56 -0.22
N LYS A 56 -7.92 27.48 1.08
CA LYS A 56 -8.49 26.29 1.72
C LYS A 56 -9.92 26.03 1.23
N ASP A 57 -10.75 27.07 1.11
CA ASP A 57 -12.15 27.06 0.65
C ASP A 57 -12.37 26.91 -0.87
N VAL A 58 -11.32 26.77 -1.71
CA VAL A 58 -11.50 26.39 -3.13
C VAL A 58 -11.87 24.89 -3.28
N GLY A 59 -12.10 24.18 -2.18
CA GLY A 59 -12.58 22.80 -2.18
C GLY A 59 -14.06 22.74 -1.80
N VAL A 60 -14.90 22.44 -2.79
CA VAL A 60 -16.32 22.09 -2.69
C VAL A 60 -17.25 23.25 -2.31
N ASP A 61 -17.86 23.83 -3.33
CA ASP A 61 -19.06 24.67 -3.20
C ASP A 61 -20.22 23.77 -2.71
N GLU A 62 -20.37 23.62 -1.39
CA GLU A 62 -21.44 22.84 -0.72
C GLU A 62 -22.86 23.31 -1.10
N SER A 63 -22.98 24.39 -1.88
CA SER A 63 -24.23 24.96 -2.34
C SER A 63 -24.78 24.37 -3.66
N LYS A 64 -24.01 23.49 -4.35
CA LYS A 64 -24.49 22.80 -5.55
C LYS A 64 -25.00 21.39 -5.21
N SER A 65 -26.30 21.20 -5.37
CA SER A 65 -26.91 19.87 -5.50
C SER A 65 -26.32 19.18 -6.73
N LEU A 66 -25.33 18.31 -6.53
CA LEU A 66 -24.78 17.45 -7.57
C LEU A 66 -25.70 16.24 -7.76
N ASP A 67 -26.06 15.94 -9.02
CA ASP A 67 -26.84 14.77 -9.39
C ASP A 67 -25.93 13.67 -9.97
N ILE A 68 -26.40 12.42 -10.03
CA ILE A 68 -25.65 11.28 -10.60
C ILE A 68 -25.21 11.59 -12.04
N GLY A 69 -26.01 12.35 -12.79
CA GLY A 69 -25.68 12.79 -14.14
C GLY A 69 -24.47 13.73 -14.25
N ASP A 70 -23.96 14.28 -13.14
CA ASP A 70 -22.77 15.14 -13.08
C ASP A 70 -21.47 14.35 -12.92
N PHE A 71 -21.56 13.03 -12.76
CA PHE A 71 -20.43 12.14 -12.60
C PHE A 71 -20.21 11.29 -13.84
N VAL A 72 -18.94 10.98 -14.10
CA VAL A 72 -18.49 10.10 -15.17
C VAL A 72 -17.88 8.87 -14.53
N GLN A 73 -18.41 7.70 -14.88
CA GLN A 73 -17.83 6.42 -14.48
C GLN A 73 -16.51 6.22 -15.21
N PHE A 74 -15.49 5.76 -14.49
CA PHE A 74 -14.22 5.37 -15.10
C PHE A 74 -14.33 3.95 -15.67
N ASP A 75 -13.73 3.74 -16.85
CA ASP A 75 -13.85 2.50 -17.61
C ASP A 75 -13.10 1.30 -16.98
N HIS A 76 -12.22 1.56 -16.02
CA HIS A 76 -11.38 0.55 -15.38
C HIS A 76 -11.78 0.40 -13.91
N SER A 77 -11.65 -0.83 -13.42
CA SER A 77 -11.99 -1.20 -12.06
C SER A 77 -10.75 -1.39 -11.19
N PHE A 78 -10.95 -1.37 -9.87
CA PHE A 78 -9.91 -1.50 -8.87
C PHE A 78 -10.16 -2.76 -8.02
N SER A 79 -9.07 -3.35 -7.51
CA SER A 79 -9.14 -4.25 -6.35
C SER A 79 -9.54 -3.47 -5.09
N ARG A 80 -9.86 -4.16 -4.01
CA ARG A 80 -10.13 -3.53 -2.71
C ARG A 80 -8.94 -2.73 -2.16
N THR A 81 -7.72 -3.19 -2.40
CA THR A 81 -6.52 -2.51 -1.90
C THR A 81 -6.20 -1.30 -2.77
N ASP A 82 -6.28 -1.46 -4.08
CA ASP A 82 -5.99 -0.39 -5.04
C ASP A 82 -7.03 0.74 -4.96
N ILE A 83 -8.31 0.41 -4.70
CA ILE A 83 -9.36 1.44 -4.57
C ILE A 83 -9.13 2.32 -3.35
N LEU A 84 -8.66 1.77 -2.22
CA LEU A 84 -8.36 2.55 -1.03
C LEU A 84 -7.23 3.55 -1.29
N LEU A 85 -6.22 3.13 -2.05
CA LEU A 85 -5.11 3.99 -2.43
C LEU A 85 -5.55 5.07 -3.44
N ALA A 86 -6.38 4.71 -4.42
CA ALA A 86 -6.97 5.64 -5.36
C ALA A 86 -7.85 6.69 -4.65
N ILE A 87 -8.65 6.27 -3.65
CA ILE A 87 -9.44 7.15 -2.79
C ILE A 87 -8.54 8.17 -2.10
N SER A 88 -7.43 7.74 -1.50
CA SER A 88 -6.48 8.63 -0.82
C SER A 88 -5.89 9.66 -1.79
N VAL A 89 -5.36 9.21 -2.94
CA VAL A 89 -4.77 10.09 -3.96
C VAL A 89 -5.77 11.16 -4.43
N LEU A 90 -7.01 10.76 -4.73
CA LEU A 90 -8.05 11.66 -5.21
C LEU A 90 -8.54 12.62 -4.10
N ARG A 91 -8.70 12.12 -2.87
CA ARG A 91 -9.14 12.93 -1.72
C ARG A 91 -8.11 14.00 -1.36
N ASP A 92 -6.84 13.62 -1.28
CA ASP A 92 -5.74 14.54 -0.96
C ASP A 92 -5.60 15.64 -2.02
N SER A 93 -5.94 15.30 -3.26
CA SER A 93 -5.96 16.22 -4.40
C SER A 93 -7.25 17.03 -4.54
N LYS A 94 -8.17 16.94 -3.56
CA LYS A 94 -9.49 17.60 -3.53
C LYS A 94 -10.34 17.32 -4.79
N VAL A 95 -10.27 16.10 -5.32
CA VAL A 95 -11.14 15.65 -6.41
C VAL A 95 -12.48 15.22 -5.83
N VAL A 96 -13.59 15.62 -6.47
CA VAL A 96 -14.93 15.19 -6.10
C VAL A 96 -15.28 13.88 -6.82
N PHE A 97 -15.48 12.81 -6.06
CA PHE A 97 -15.80 11.48 -6.58
C PHE A 97 -16.66 10.68 -5.60
N TYR A 98 -17.26 9.60 -6.09
CA TYR A 98 -17.80 8.52 -5.28
C TYR A 98 -17.38 7.16 -5.83
N VAL A 99 -17.49 6.12 -5.01
CA VAL A 99 -17.13 4.75 -5.39
C VAL A 99 -18.39 3.91 -5.38
N ASP A 100 -18.62 3.17 -6.46
CA ASP A 100 -19.65 2.14 -6.47
C ASP A 100 -19.16 0.93 -5.67
N ASN A 101 -19.86 0.67 -4.56
CA ASN A 101 -19.68 -0.57 -3.82
C ASN A 101 -20.56 -1.65 -4.47
N PRO A 102 -19.99 -2.77 -4.94
CA PRO A 102 -20.80 -3.90 -5.37
C PRO A 102 -21.71 -4.31 -4.20
N THR A 103 -22.99 -4.51 -4.50
CA THR A 103 -24.06 -4.67 -3.52
C THR A 103 -23.68 -5.79 -2.55
N SER A 104 -23.48 -5.45 -1.27
CA SER A 104 -23.32 -6.46 -0.24
C SER A 104 -24.66 -7.18 -0.10
N SER A 105 -24.78 -8.38 -0.68
CA SER A 105 -25.88 -9.25 -0.34
C SER A 105 -25.84 -9.49 1.18
N GLU A 106 -26.93 -9.26 1.90
CA GLU A 106 -27.04 -9.54 3.34
C GLU A 106 -26.89 -11.04 3.69
N THR A 107 -26.70 -11.89 2.68
CA THR A 107 -26.26 -13.27 2.82
C THR A 107 -24.75 -13.34 2.99
N ILE A 108 -24.32 -14.10 4.00
CA ILE A 108 -22.94 -14.56 4.26
C ILE A 108 -22.18 -14.65 2.93
N PRO A 109 -21.07 -13.91 2.73
CA PRO A 109 -20.42 -13.85 1.44
C PRO A 109 -19.86 -15.24 1.11
N LEU A 110 -20.46 -15.91 0.13
CA LEU A 110 -19.95 -17.14 -0.47
C LEU A 110 -18.85 -16.86 -1.51
N GLU A 111 -18.67 -15.58 -1.88
CA GLU A 111 -17.63 -15.12 -2.80
C GLU A 111 -16.53 -14.41 -1.99
N SER A 112 -15.27 -14.79 -2.25
CA SER A 112 -14.08 -14.14 -1.69
C SER A 112 -14.15 -12.63 -1.94
N GLU A 113 -13.91 -11.81 -0.92
CA GLU A 113 -13.87 -10.35 -1.06
C GLU A 113 -12.80 -9.89 -2.06
N ALA A 114 -11.84 -10.75 -2.39
CA ALA A 114 -10.80 -10.53 -3.41
C ALA A 114 -11.35 -10.37 -4.84
N ILE A 115 -12.52 -10.95 -5.13
CA ILE A 115 -13.11 -10.94 -6.49
C ILE A 115 -13.93 -9.67 -6.74
N LYS A 116 -14.31 -8.93 -5.68
CA LYS A 116 -15.10 -7.71 -5.80
C LYS A 116 -14.30 -6.61 -6.51
N ARG A 117 -14.86 -6.11 -7.61
CA ARG A 117 -14.28 -5.01 -8.39
C ARG A 117 -15.01 -3.72 -8.07
N HIS A 118 -14.24 -2.66 -7.83
CA HIS A 118 -14.75 -1.34 -7.49
C HIS A 118 -14.56 -0.36 -8.64
N THR A 119 -15.53 0.50 -8.90
CA THR A 119 -15.44 1.54 -9.93
C THR A 119 -15.62 2.92 -9.33
N ILE A 120 -14.80 3.87 -9.78
CA ILE A 120 -14.85 5.27 -9.35
C ILE A 120 -15.72 6.06 -10.33
N HIS A 121 -16.55 6.93 -9.78
CA HIS A 121 -17.31 7.94 -10.48
C HIS A 121 -16.77 9.31 -10.10
N VAL A 122 -16.24 10.05 -11.08
CA VAL A 122 -15.62 11.37 -10.84
C VAL A 122 -16.50 12.46 -11.42
N GLN A 123 -16.66 13.57 -10.71
CA GLN A 123 -17.39 14.72 -11.22
C GLN A 123 -16.76 15.23 -12.52
N LYS A 124 -17.57 15.55 -13.53
CA LYS A 124 -17.15 15.96 -14.89
C LYS A 124 -15.99 16.96 -14.92
N ASP A 125 -16.04 17.96 -14.04
CA ASP A 125 -15.05 19.04 -13.99
C ASP A 125 -13.66 18.57 -13.53
N TYR A 126 -13.58 17.42 -12.85
CA TYR A 126 -12.35 16.86 -12.30
C TYR A 126 -11.84 15.62 -13.04
N VAL A 127 -12.53 15.15 -14.10
CA VAL A 127 -12.18 13.90 -14.81
C VAL A 127 -10.75 13.92 -15.34
N ALA A 128 -10.34 15.00 -16.01
CA ALA A 128 -8.99 15.11 -16.57
C ALA A 128 -7.91 15.08 -15.47
N LYS A 129 -8.12 15.83 -14.38
CA LYS A 129 -7.22 15.86 -13.22
C LYS A 129 -7.14 14.51 -12.52
N ALA A 130 -8.27 13.83 -12.35
CA ALA A 130 -8.33 12.52 -11.74
C ALA A 130 -7.59 11.46 -12.58
N HIS A 131 -7.73 11.49 -13.91
CA HIS A 131 -6.95 10.63 -14.78
C HIS A 131 -5.45 10.92 -14.70
N GLU A 132 -5.03 12.18 -14.71
CA GLU A 132 -3.63 12.55 -14.56
C GLU A 132 -3.03 11.98 -13.26
N LEU A 133 -3.70 12.21 -12.13
CA LEU A 133 -3.25 11.73 -10.82
C LEU A 133 -3.21 10.19 -10.72
N LEU A 134 -4.24 9.52 -11.23
CA LEU A 134 -4.25 8.06 -11.23
C LEU A 134 -3.22 7.51 -12.21
N ASP A 135 -3.00 8.16 -13.36
CA ASP A 135 -1.98 7.75 -14.33
C ASP A 135 -0.55 8.06 -13.86
N GLU A 136 -0.34 8.84 -12.81
CA GLU A 136 0.96 8.94 -12.13
C GLU A 136 1.24 7.71 -11.26
N HIS A 137 0.21 7.20 -10.59
CA HIS A 137 0.32 6.19 -9.55
C HIS A 137 -0.14 4.79 -9.96
N PHE A 138 -0.83 4.63 -11.09
CA PHE A 138 -1.41 3.36 -11.53
C PHE A 138 -1.09 3.07 -13.01
N VAL A 139 -1.23 1.81 -13.38
CA VAL A 139 -1.14 1.28 -14.73
C VAL A 139 -2.50 0.70 -15.11
N LYS A 140 -2.92 0.91 -16.37
CA LYS A 140 -4.17 0.41 -16.93
C LYS A 140 -3.88 -0.84 -17.77
N GLN A 141 -4.38 -2.00 -17.36
CA GLN A 141 -4.31 -3.25 -18.13
C GLN A 141 -5.61 -4.04 -17.98
N ASP A 142 -6.10 -4.60 -19.09
CA ASP A 142 -7.29 -5.48 -19.12
C ASP A 142 -8.54 -4.95 -18.38
N GLY A 143 -8.75 -3.62 -18.40
CA GLY A 143 -9.89 -2.99 -17.72
C GLY A 143 -9.71 -2.82 -16.21
N ILE A 144 -8.48 -2.94 -15.71
CA ILE A 144 -8.12 -2.81 -14.29
C ILE A 144 -7.05 -1.73 -14.10
N TYR A 145 -7.17 -0.96 -13.02
CA TYR A 145 -6.11 -0.10 -12.50
C TYR A 145 -5.27 -0.86 -11.47
N SER A 146 -3.95 -0.87 -11.66
CA SER A 146 -2.99 -1.53 -10.76
C SER A 146 -1.91 -0.53 -10.32
N PHE A 147 -1.58 -0.47 -9.03
CA PHE A 147 -0.61 0.52 -8.53
C PHE A 147 0.81 0.34 -9.14
N ARG A 148 1.42 1.45 -9.60
CA ARG A 148 2.68 1.52 -10.34
C ARG A 148 3.93 1.33 -9.47
N TYR A 149 3.87 1.70 -8.18
CA TYR A 149 5.04 1.82 -7.30
C TYR A 149 5.19 0.74 -6.24
N ALA A 150 4.80 -0.49 -6.54
CA ALA A 150 5.28 -1.61 -5.75
C ALA A 150 5.83 -2.66 -6.71
N GLY A 151 7.15 -2.61 -6.95
CA GLY A 151 7.82 -3.73 -7.59
C GLY A 151 7.51 -5.01 -6.82
N ALA A 152 7.63 -6.18 -7.45
CA ALA A 152 7.31 -7.44 -6.78
C ALA A 152 8.02 -7.56 -5.42
N PHE A 153 9.23 -7.02 -5.32
CA PHE A 153 10.02 -6.98 -4.08
C PHE A 153 9.50 -6.00 -3.02
N ASP A 154 8.99 -4.83 -3.40
CA ASP A 154 8.38 -3.90 -2.44
C ASP A 154 7.09 -4.50 -1.87
N ARG A 155 6.30 -5.14 -2.73
CA ARG A 155 5.10 -5.89 -2.32
C ARG A 155 5.47 -7.05 -1.40
N LEU A 156 6.49 -7.82 -1.76
CA LEU A 156 7.01 -8.93 -0.94
C LEU A 156 7.48 -8.44 0.42
N LYS A 157 8.24 -7.35 0.47
CA LYS A 157 8.69 -6.73 1.73
C LYS A 157 7.53 -6.32 2.63
N SER A 158 6.46 -5.78 2.05
CA SER A 158 5.27 -5.34 2.78
C SER A 158 4.29 -6.46 3.12
N PHE A 159 4.52 -7.69 2.63
CA PHE A 159 3.60 -8.80 2.80
C PHE A 159 3.54 -9.25 4.28
N SER A 160 2.34 -9.34 4.83
CA SER A 160 2.12 -9.72 6.24
C SER A 160 1.66 -11.18 6.33
N PHE A 161 2.49 -12.03 6.94
CA PHE A 161 2.12 -13.42 7.24
C PHE A 161 1.14 -13.54 8.41
N TYR A 162 1.07 -12.53 9.29
CA TYR A 162 0.13 -12.51 10.42
C TYR A 162 -1.35 -12.47 9.97
N ASP A 163 -1.62 -11.88 8.81
CA ASP A 163 -2.98 -11.68 8.32
C ASP A 163 -3.50 -12.88 7.50
N LEU A 164 -2.63 -13.82 7.14
CA LEU A 164 -3.00 -15.04 6.43
C LEU A 164 -3.66 -16.04 7.38
N HIS A 165 -4.95 -16.29 7.18
CA HIS A 165 -5.69 -17.30 7.92
C HIS A 165 -5.99 -18.48 6.98
N LEU A 166 -5.09 -19.46 6.92
CA LEU A 166 -5.33 -20.71 6.21
C LEU A 166 -5.80 -21.80 7.18
N THR A 167 -6.81 -22.55 6.77
CA THR A 167 -7.16 -23.82 7.41
C THR A 167 -6.15 -24.91 7.06
N GLU A 168 -6.04 -25.97 7.87
CA GLU A 168 -5.17 -27.12 7.57
C GLU A 168 -5.47 -27.75 6.20
N LEU A 169 -6.75 -27.74 5.79
CA LEU A 169 -7.18 -28.25 4.50
C LEU A 169 -6.65 -27.40 3.34
N GLU A 170 -6.74 -26.07 3.48
CA GLU A 170 -6.21 -25.13 2.47
C GLU A 170 -4.69 -25.15 2.41
N ALA A 171 -4.03 -25.29 3.57
CA ALA A 171 -2.57 -25.38 3.65
C ALA A 171 -2.02 -26.62 2.90
N ALA A 172 -2.75 -27.74 2.97
CA ALA A 172 -2.41 -28.99 2.29
C ALA A 172 -2.87 -29.06 0.82
N GLU A 173 -3.57 -28.03 0.32
CA GLU A 173 -4.01 -27.99 -1.08
C GLU A 173 -2.80 -27.96 -2.02
N SER A 174 -2.73 -28.96 -2.90
CA SER A 174 -1.65 -29.13 -3.86
C SER A 174 -1.91 -28.28 -5.11
N ILE A 175 -0.92 -27.46 -5.47
CA ILE A 175 -0.97 -26.50 -6.56
C ILE A 175 0.13 -26.85 -7.55
N GLU A 176 -0.25 -26.99 -8.82
CA GLU A 176 0.73 -27.16 -9.89
C GLU A 176 1.48 -25.84 -10.09
N CYS A 177 2.77 -25.86 -9.80
CA CYS A 177 3.66 -24.71 -9.87
C CYS A 177 5.06 -25.23 -10.25
N ASP A 178 5.58 -24.75 -11.37
CA ASP A 178 6.92 -25.11 -11.82
C ASP A 178 7.85 -23.90 -11.71
N PHE A 179 8.92 -24.07 -10.94
CA PHE A 179 9.99 -23.08 -10.81
C PHE A 179 11.10 -23.40 -11.80
N GLU A 180 11.62 -22.38 -12.46
CA GLU A 180 12.77 -22.55 -13.34
C GLU A 180 13.99 -23.05 -12.57
N PRO A 181 14.93 -23.76 -13.22
CA PRO A 181 16.10 -24.32 -12.52
C PRO A 181 16.93 -23.29 -11.76
N ASP A 182 16.99 -22.04 -12.25
CA ASP A 182 17.72 -20.97 -11.56
C ASP A 182 16.93 -20.40 -10.37
N GLU A 183 15.61 -20.33 -10.45
CA GLU A 183 14.75 -19.95 -9.32
C GLU A 183 14.84 -20.98 -8.20
N ARG A 184 14.77 -22.28 -8.53
CA ARG A 184 14.95 -23.38 -7.57
C ARG A 184 16.29 -23.27 -6.85
N LYS A 185 17.38 -23.03 -7.57
CA LYS A 185 18.72 -22.85 -6.96
C LYS A 185 18.74 -21.68 -5.97
N ILE A 186 18.11 -20.56 -6.31
CA ILE A 186 18.05 -19.38 -5.45
C ILE A 186 17.25 -19.68 -4.17
N ILE A 187 16.06 -20.28 -4.32
CA ILE A 187 15.21 -20.67 -3.19
C ILE A 187 15.94 -21.64 -2.27
N ILE A 188 16.60 -22.66 -2.84
CA ILE A 188 17.39 -23.64 -2.08
C ILE A 188 18.55 -22.98 -1.34
N ALA A 189 19.27 -22.07 -2.00
CA ALA A 189 20.41 -21.38 -1.39
C ALA A 189 19.96 -20.51 -0.21
N TYR A 190 18.88 -19.75 -0.37
CA TYR A 190 18.33 -18.92 0.70
C TYR A 190 17.70 -19.74 1.82
N GLY A 191 16.99 -20.83 1.52
CA GLY A 191 16.43 -21.70 2.54
C GLY A 191 17.51 -22.37 3.40
N LYS A 192 18.60 -22.84 2.77
CA LYS A 192 19.77 -23.38 3.50
C LYS A 192 20.42 -22.33 4.38
N ARG A 193 20.63 -21.12 3.84
CA ARG A 193 21.18 -20.01 4.60
C ARG A 193 20.30 -19.68 5.81
N LEU A 194 18.98 -19.64 5.63
CA LEU A 194 18.02 -19.36 6.70
C LEU A 194 18.08 -20.40 7.83
N LEU A 195 18.20 -21.69 7.50
CA LEU A 195 18.38 -22.74 8.51
C LEU A 195 19.65 -22.54 9.35
N ASP A 196 20.73 -22.05 8.74
CA ASP A 196 22.00 -21.82 9.43
C ASP A 196 21.98 -20.54 10.30
N GLU A 197 21.13 -19.54 9.97
CA GLU A 197 21.17 -18.21 10.59
C GLU A 197 19.83 -17.72 11.18
N VAL A 198 18.86 -18.62 11.40
CA VAL A 198 17.50 -18.29 11.87
C VAL A 198 17.50 -17.37 13.09
N ASP A 199 18.23 -17.72 14.15
CA ASP A 199 18.31 -16.92 15.39
C ASP A 199 18.83 -15.50 15.10
N THR A 200 19.80 -15.40 14.18
CA THR A 200 20.39 -14.11 13.79
C THR A 200 19.42 -13.26 12.97
N VAL A 201 18.58 -13.90 12.12
CA VAL A 201 17.54 -13.20 11.35
C VAL A 201 16.47 -12.67 12.29
N GLU A 202 15.98 -13.49 13.21
CA GLU A 202 14.95 -13.08 14.17
C GLU A 202 15.43 -11.91 15.04
N GLU A 203 16.66 -11.96 15.56
CA GLU A 203 17.24 -10.88 16.36
C GLU A 203 17.48 -9.59 15.55
N LYS A 204 18.01 -9.69 14.32
CA LYS A 204 18.36 -8.49 13.52
C LYS A 204 17.15 -7.80 12.91
N GLN A 205 16.15 -8.57 12.52
CA GLN A 205 14.97 -8.06 11.82
C GLN A 205 13.76 -7.88 12.76
N ASP A 206 13.89 -8.23 14.05
CA ASP A 206 12.83 -8.15 15.06
C ASP A 206 11.54 -8.83 14.57
N ARG A 207 11.70 -10.04 14.01
CA ARG A 207 10.62 -10.84 13.41
C ARG A 207 10.69 -12.29 13.88
N VAL A 208 9.59 -13.01 13.74
CA VAL A 208 9.54 -14.47 13.87
C VAL A 208 9.59 -15.10 12.48
N VAL A 209 10.20 -16.27 12.35
CA VAL A 209 10.08 -17.11 11.15
C VAL A 209 8.88 -18.05 11.29
N PHE A 210 7.83 -17.82 10.50
CA PHE A 210 6.54 -18.48 10.65
C PHE A 210 6.56 -19.96 10.23
N TYR A 211 7.24 -20.25 9.12
CA TYR A 211 7.25 -21.57 8.50
C TYR A 211 8.56 -22.32 8.74
N TYR A 212 9.25 -22.04 9.85
CA TYR A 212 10.56 -22.61 10.16
C TYR A 212 10.60 -24.15 10.02
N ASP A 213 9.63 -24.83 10.64
CA ASP A 213 9.52 -26.31 10.62
C ASP A 213 9.25 -26.88 9.20
N SER A 214 8.79 -26.05 8.26
CA SER A 214 8.49 -26.43 6.89
C SER A 214 9.67 -26.21 5.93
N ILE A 215 10.72 -25.48 6.34
CA ILE A 215 11.85 -25.16 5.46
C ILE A 215 12.61 -26.43 5.06
N GLU A 216 12.97 -27.28 6.02
CA GLU A 216 13.76 -28.50 5.72
C GLU A 216 12.99 -29.49 4.82
N PRO A 217 11.71 -29.83 5.09
CA PRO A 217 10.89 -30.62 4.17
C PRO A 217 10.76 -30.00 2.77
N LEU A 218 10.55 -28.68 2.68
CA LEU A 218 10.49 -27.96 1.42
C LEU A 218 11.79 -28.10 0.63
N LEU A 219 12.94 -27.95 1.28
CA LEU A 219 14.25 -28.03 0.64
C LEU A 219 14.52 -29.43 0.07
N GLU A 220 14.12 -30.49 0.76
CA GLU A 220 14.19 -31.85 0.24
C GLU A 220 13.30 -32.02 -1.00
N TYR A 221 12.09 -31.49 -0.94
CA TYR A 221 11.10 -31.61 -2.01
C TYR A 221 11.47 -30.82 -3.28
N ILE A 222 11.83 -29.55 -3.14
CA ILE A 222 12.18 -28.66 -4.27
C ILE A 222 13.49 -29.05 -4.97
N SER A 223 14.36 -29.79 -4.28
CA SER A 223 15.62 -30.29 -4.83
C SER A 223 15.44 -31.38 -5.89
N ASP A 224 14.28 -32.05 -5.92
CA ASP A 224 13.91 -32.95 -7.01
C ASP A 224 13.22 -32.14 -8.13
N GLU A 225 13.92 -32.00 -9.26
CA GLU A 225 13.44 -31.25 -10.43
C GLU A 225 12.16 -31.84 -11.04
N SER A 226 11.81 -33.09 -10.73
CA SER A 226 10.57 -33.70 -11.21
C SER A 226 9.32 -33.28 -10.43
N ASN A 227 9.50 -32.65 -9.27
CA ASN A 227 8.41 -32.14 -8.47
C ASN A 227 7.90 -30.80 -9.00
N THR A 228 6.65 -30.77 -9.44
CA THR A 228 5.96 -29.59 -10.00
C THR A 228 4.68 -29.24 -9.25
N ALA A 229 4.45 -29.84 -8.09
CA ALA A 229 3.24 -29.65 -7.31
C ALA A 229 3.60 -29.30 -5.86
N PHE A 230 3.29 -28.08 -5.44
CA PHE A 230 3.61 -27.57 -4.12
C PHE A 230 2.33 -27.34 -3.33
N CYS A 231 2.31 -27.63 -2.04
CA CYS A 231 1.15 -27.25 -1.23
C CYS A 231 1.16 -25.74 -0.94
N ARG A 232 0.01 -25.16 -0.56
CA ARG A 232 -0.03 -23.74 -0.16
C ARG A 232 0.99 -23.41 0.92
N SER A 233 1.18 -24.30 1.89
CA SER A 233 2.20 -24.12 2.94
C SER A 233 3.62 -24.05 2.36
N ASP A 234 3.94 -24.87 1.36
CA ASP A 234 5.24 -24.83 0.68
C ASP A 234 5.45 -23.48 -0.01
N LEU A 235 4.46 -23.00 -0.75
CA LEU A 235 4.53 -21.73 -1.46
C LEU A 235 4.64 -20.53 -0.50
N LEU A 236 3.97 -20.57 0.66
CA LEU A 236 4.13 -19.56 1.70
C LEU A 236 5.53 -19.62 2.34
N THR A 237 6.06 -20.83 2.54
CA THR A 237 7.43 -21.02 3.05
C THR A 237 8.45 -20.44 2.07
N ILE A 238 8.29 -20.68 0.76
CA ILE A 238 9.12 -20.08 -0.30
C ILE A 238 9.02 -18.55 -0.25
N MET A 239 7.81 -18.00 -0.15
CA MET A 239 7.60 -16.56 -0.09
C MET A 239 8.24 -15.93 1.16
N GLU A 240 8.19 -16.63 2.31
CA GLU A 240 8.84 -16.17 3.54
C GLU A 240 10.37 -16.14 3.38
N ILE A 241 10.96 -17.21 2.84
CA ILE A 241 12.39 -17.27 2.53
C ILE A 241 12.80 -16.07 1.67
N LEU A 242 12.07 -15.83 0.57
CA LEU A 242 12.38 -14.73 -0.34
C LEU A 242 12.19 -13.36 0.35
N GLN A 243 11.17 -13.19 1.19
CA GLN A 243 10.92 -11.94 1.91
C GLN A 243 12.07 -11.59 2.85
N ILE A 244 12.63 -12.56 3.57
CA ILE A 244 13.73 -12.33 4.53
C ILE A 244 14.94 -11.70 3.85
N TYR A 245 15.23 -12.10 2.60
CA TYR A 245 16.42 -11.67 1.86
C TYR A 245 16.17 -10.60 0.80
N CYS A 246 14.91 -10.24 0.51
CA CYS A 246 14.56 -9.29 -0.56
C CYS A 246 15.13 -7.87 -0.40
N THR A 247 15.65 -7.53 0.78
CA THR A 247 16.27 -6.22 1.06
C THR A 247 17.78 -6.21 0.88
N GLU A 248 18.41 -7.36 0.62
CA GLU A 248 19.85 -7.45 0.38
C GLU A 248 20.21 -6.91 -1.01
N SER A 249 21.35 -6.22 -1.11
CA SER A 249 21.76 -5.54 -2.35
C SER A 249 22.07 -6.49 -3.51
N ASP A 250 22.32 -7.75 -3.21
CA ASP A 250 22.60 -8.84 -4.14
C ASP A 250 21.37 -9.73 -4.41
N PHE A 251 20.18 -9.34 -3.95
CA PHE A 251 18.96 -10.08 -4.23
C PHE A 251 18.72 -10.19 -5.76
N PRO A 252 18.54 -11.40 -6.33
CA PRO A 252 18.49 -11.61 -7.77
C PRO A 252 17.25 -10.98 -8.40
N GLN A 253 17.46 -10.07 -9.36
CA GLN A 253 16.37 -9.45 -10.12
C GLN A 253 15.58 -10.46 -10.97
N SER A 254 16.18 -11.61 -11.31
CA SER A 254 15.51 -12.71 -12.01
C SER A 254 14.32 -13.29 -11.23
N MET A 255 14.27 -13.10 -9.90
CA MET A 255 13.16 -13.57 -9.07
C MET A 255 11.91 -12.67 -9.16
N ASN A 256 11.96 -11.54 -9.87
CA ASN A 256 10.87 -10.57 -9.88
C ASN A 256 9.55 -11.19 -10.38
N ASP A 257 9.60 -12.00 -11.43
CA ASP A 257 8.40 -12.59 -12.04
C ASP A 257 7.85 -13.74 -11.17
N ALA A 258 8.71 -14.58 -10.60
CA ALA A 258 8.32 -15.59 -9.60
C ALA A 258 7.65 -14.95 -8.37
N VAL A 259 8.25 -13.88 -7.83
CA VAL A 259 7.69 -13.16 -6.68
C VAL A 259 6.37 -12.50 -7.02
N ALA A 260 6.25 -11.87 -8.20
CA ALA A 260 5.00 -11.26 -8.64
C ALA A 260 3.89 -12.30 -8.76
N THR A 261 4.21 -13.47 -9.32
CA THR A 261 3.28 -14.59 -9.50
C THR A 261 2.84 -15.16 -8.14
N LEU A 262 3.79 -15.46 -7.24
CA LEU A 262 3.48 -15.91 -5.88
C LEU A 262 2.59 -14.92 -5.12
N LEU A 263 2.91 -13.63 -5.19
CA LEU A 263 2.11 -12.60 -4.54
C LEU A 263 0.71 -12.49 -5.12
N SER A 264 0.56 -12.55 -6.45
CA SER A 264 -0.77 -12.55 -7.08
C SER A 264 -1.60 -13.75 -6.63
N PHE A 265 -0.99 -14.93 -6.53
CA PHE A 265 -1.67 -16.13 -6.05
C PHE A 265 -2.25 -15.95 -4.64
N PHE A 266 -1.54 -15.32 -3.71
CA PHE A 266 -2.01 -15.13 -2.34
C PHE A 266 -2.82 -13.85 -2.09
N LEU A 267 -2.71 -12.83 -2.96
CA LEU A 267 -3.39 -11.55 -2.80
C LEU A 267 -4.66 -11.43 -3.65
N ASP A 268 -4.76 -12.19 -4.74
CA ASP A 268 -5.92 -12.16 -5.65
C ASP A 268 -6.90 -13.34 -5.45
N SER A 269 -6.58 -14.30 -4.56
CA SER A 269 -7.46 -15.41 -4.13
C SER A 269 -8.35 -15.01 -2.96
#